data_AF-W4LZG8-F1
#
_entry.id   AF-W4LZG8-F1
#
_cell.length_a   1.000
_cell.length_b   1.000
_cell.length_c   1.000
_cell.angle_alpha   90.00
_cell.angle_beta   90.00
_cell.angle_gamma   90.00
#
_symmetry.space_group_name_H-M   'P 1'
#
loop_
_entity.id
_entity.type
_entity.pdbx_description
1 polymer ?
#
loop_
_entity_poly.entity_id
_entity_poly.type
_entity_poly.pdbx_seq_one_letter_code
_entity_poly.pdbx_strand_id
1 'polypeptide(L)'
;MISLTKPFTEKQLRTVLARWLTMSAPPVTADPPAEPPVPDVDSGTAAASPLDPVTLDTLRQLGERRGQDVLGTIVQMYLDRTPALVATLQDAVARQDAEGIRQQAHTFKSNCGHVGAMALVELCQELEDRGAAQLTTDTAELMRVIETEYASVQDALKVLMQEASS
;
A
#
# COMPACT_ATOMS: atom_id res chain seq x y z
N MET A 1 -24.82 -21.04 20.50
CA MET A 1 -24.32 -22.21 19.75
C MET A 1 -24.48 -21.90 18.26
N ILE A 2 -23.35 -21.67 17.57
CA ILE A 2 -23.07 -21.99 16.14
C ILE A 2 -23.84 -21.15 15.09
N SER A 3 -23.21 -20.13 14.49
CA SER A 3 -22.65 -20.13 13.10
C SER A 3 -23.73 -20.10 11.99
N LEU A 4 -23.60 -19.47 10.83
CA LEU A 4 -22.46 -19.07 10.02
C LEU A 4 -22.97 -18.04 8.98
N THR A 5 -22.25 -16.92 8.86
CA THR A 5 -21.90 -16.16 7.65
C THR A 5 -22.82 -16.26 6.42
N LYS A 6 -23.44 -15.14 6.03
CA LYS A 6 -24.21 -15.00 4.77
C LYS A 6 -23.32 -15.35 3.55
N PRO A 7 -23.84 -16.11 2.57
CA PRO A 7 -23.04 -16.72 1.52
C PRO A 7 -22.72 -15.72 0.41
N PHE A 8 -21.48 -15.70 -0.05
CA PHE A 8 -21.13 -15.09 -1.32
C PHE A 8 -21.96 -15.75 -2.43
N THR A 9 -22.68 -14.94 -3.20
CA THR A 9 -23.66 -15.43 -4.16
C THR A 9 -22.95 -15.98 -5.41
N GLU A 10 -23.46 -17.05 -6.01
CA GLU A 10 -22.91 -17.75 -7.18
C GLU A 10 -22.47 -16.84 -8.34
N LYS A 11 -23.17 -15.71 -8.53
CA LYS A 11 -22.80 -14.68 -9.51
C LYS A 11 -21.45 -14.01 -9.22
N GLN A 12 -21.07 -13.78 -7.96
CA GLN A 12 -19.79 -13.18 -7.59
C GLN A 12 -18.62 -14.13 -7.84
N LEU A 13 -18.78 -15.43 -7.57
CA LEU A 13 -17.74 -16.43 -7.82
C LEU A 13 -17.48 -16.64 -9.32
N ARG A 14 -18.54 -16.60 -10.15
CA ARG A 14 -18.39 -16.74 -11.61
C ARG A 14 -17.61 -15.59 -12.24
N THR A 15 -17.77 -14.37 -11.76
CA THR A 15 -17.04 -13.20 -12.28
C THR A 15 -15.55 -13.27 -11.96
N VAL A 16 -15.20 -13.67 -10.73
CA VAL A 16 -13.80 -13.80 -10.31
C VAL A 16 -13.11 -14.94 -11.05
N LEU A 17 -13.76 -16.10 -11.21
CA LEU A 17 -13.15 -17.25 -11.89
C LEU A 17 -13.05 -17.05 -13.41
N ALA A 18 -14.01 -16.38 -14.06
CA ALA A 18 -13.94 -16.09 -15.50
C ALA A 18 -12.77 -15.14 -15.84
N ARG A 19 -12.44 -14.21 -14.94
CA ARG A 19 -11.30 -13.29 -15.08
C ARG A 19 -9.96 -14.02 -15.03
N TRP A 20 -9.86 -15.11 -14.27
CA TRP A 20 -8.61 -15.85 -14.09
C TRP A 20 -8.39 -16.98 -15.12
N LEU A 21 -9.46 -17.52 -15.71
CA LEU A 21 -9.35 -18.55 -16.75
C LEU A 21 -8.96 -18.02 -18.14
N THR A 22 -9.11 -16.72 -18.39
CA THR A 22 -8.82 -16.09 -19.69
C THR A 22 -7.34 -15.68 -19.83
N MET A 23 -6.53 -15.81 -18.76
CA MET A 23 -5.17 -15.25 -18.66
C MET A 23 -4.05 -16.28 -18.88
N SER A 24 -4.23 -17.23 -19.81
CA SER A 24 -3.16 -18.16 -20.22
C SER A 24 -2.77 -17.98 -21.71
N ALA A 25 -1.67 -17.24 -21.89
CA ALA A 25 -0.68 -17.21 -23.00
C ALA A 25 -0.73 -16.05 -24.06
N PRO A 26 0.45 -15.52 -24.52
CA PRO A 26 0.69 -14.08 -24.79
C PRO A 26 1.19 -13.76 -26.24
N PRO A 27 1.52 -12.50 -26.68
CA PRO A 27 2.81 -11.83 -26.34
C PRO A 27 2.79 -10.26 -26.29
N VAL A 28 3.88 -9.68 -25.77
CA VAL A 28 4.39 -8.27 -25.89
C VAL A 28 3.57 -7.05 -25.39
N THR A 29 4.28 -6.25 -24.58
CA THR A 29 4.12 -4.82 -24.22
C THR A 29 2.88 -4.36 -23.45
N ALA A 30 3.14 -3.63 -22.36
CA ALA A 30 2.21 -3.03 -21.39
C ALA A 30 1.68 -3.99 -20.33
N ASP A 31 2.25 -3.91 -19.12
CA ASP A 31 1.70 -4.55 -17.93
C ASP A 31 0.49 -3.76 -17.40
N PRO A 32 -0.70 -4.37 -17.28
CA PRO A 32 -1.86 -3.82 -16.59
C PRO A 32 -1.91 -4.22 -15.09
N PRO A 33 -2.75 -3.55 -14.30
CA PRO A 33 -2.53 -3.32 -12.87
C PRO A 33 -3.03 -4.45 -11.97
N ALA A 34 -2.22 -4.81 -10.97
CA ALA A 34 -2.62 -5.64 -9.85
C ALA A 34 -3.30 -4.77 -8.78
N GLU A 35 -4.62 -4.83 -8.74
CA GLU A 35 -5.46 -4.17 -7.74
C GLU A 35 -5.70 -5.14 -6.56
N PRO A 36 -5.25 -4.84 -5.33
CA PRO A 36 -5.72 -5.52 -4.13
C PRO A 36 -7.06 -4.93 -3.63
N PRO A 37 -7.88 -5.71 -2.90
CA PRO A 37 -9.26 -5.38 -2.59
C PRO A 37 -9.39 -4.32 -1.48
N VAL A 38 -10.33 -3.39 -1.65
CA VAL A 38 -10.78 -2.45 -0.62
C VAL A 38 -11.64 -3.15 0.43
N PRO A 39 -11.39 -2.97 1.74
CA PRO A 39 -12.40 -3.15 2.76
C PRO A 39 -12.88 -1.78 3.27
N ASP A 40 -14.17 -1.50 3.05
CA ASP A 40 -14.95 -0.53 3.82
C ASP A 40 -15.05 -1.00 5.28
N VAL A 41 -14.55 -0.24 6.26
CA VAL A 41 -15.15 -0.10 7.60
C VAL A 41 -14.57 1.08 8.40
N ASP A 42 -15.47 2.04 8.66
CA ASP A 42 -15.74 2.78 9.90
C ASP A 42 -14.61 3.53 10.64
N SER A 43 -14.71 4.87 10.57
CA SER A 43 -13.90 5.85 11.30
C SER A 43 -14.10 5.76 12.81
N GLY A 44 -13.06 5.32 13.53
CA GLY A 44 -12.94 5.41 14.99
C GLY A 44 -11.76 6.27 15.43
N THR A 45 -12.02 7.51 15.85
CA THR A 45 -11.03 8.48 16.33
C THR A 45 -10.46 8.10 17.70
N ALA A 46 -9.49 7.20 17.74
CA ALA A 46 -8.56 7.03 18.85
C ALA A 46 -7.15 7.20 18.29
N ALA A 47 -6.45 8.28 18.69
CA ALA A 47 -5.08 8.65 18.29
C ALA A 47 -4.50 7.72 17.22
N ALA A 48 -4.92 7.93 15.96
CA ALA A 48 -4.85 6.91 14.94
C ALA A 48 -3.40 6.53 14.70
N SER A 49 -3.06 5.29 15.04
CA SER A 49 -1.81 4.68 14.61
C SER A 49 -1.67 4.91 13.10
N PRO A 50 -0.49 5.33 12.60
CA PRO A 50 -0.29 5.57 11.17
C PRO A 50 -0.35 4.27 10.35
N LEU A 51 -0.46 3.12 11.02
CA LEU A 51 -0.58 1.79 10.46
C LEU A 51 -1.94 1.19 10.83
N ASP A 52 -2.61 0.60 9.84
CA ASP A 52 -3.83 -0.18 10.03
C ASP A 52 -3.55 -1.46 10.85
N PRO A 53 -4.12 -1.59 12.06
CA PRO A 53 -3.91 -2.76 12.91
C PRO A 53 -4.45 -4.05 12.29
N VAL A 54 -5.48 -3.98 11.43
CA VAL A 54 -6.07 -5.17 10.78
C VAL A 54 -5.08 -5.76 9.77
N THR A 55 -4.41 -4.93 8.98
CA THR A 55 -3.35 -5.34 8.06
C THR A 55 -2.20 -6.01 8.83
N LEU A 56 -1.72 -5.38 9.90
CA LEU A 56 -0.62 -5.93 10.70
C LEU A 56 -1.00 -7.28 11.33
N ASP A 57 -2.19 -7.41 11.89
CA ASP A 57 -2.67 -8.67 12.48
C ASP A 57 -2.82 -9.77 11.42
N THR A 58 -3.32 -9.44 10.23
CA THR A 58 -3.42 -10.37 9.11
C THR A 58 -2.05 -10.94 8.72
N LEU A 59 -1.01 -10.09 8.69
CA LEU A 59 0.36 -10.51 8.41
C LEU A 59 0.93 -11.40 9.52
N ARG A 60 0.65 -11.11 10.80
CA ARG A 60 1.04 -11.97 11.94
C ARG A 60 0.41 -13.36 11.81
N GLN A 61 -0.91 -13.42 11.63
CA GLN A 61 -1.63 -14.69 11.48
C GLN A 61 -1.14 -15.50 10.27
N LEU A 62 -0.79 -14.84 9.17
CA LEU A 62 -0.21 -15.50 8.01
C LEU A 62 1.16 -16.12 8.33
N GLY A 63 1.98 -15.41 9.10
CA GLY A 63 3.25 -15.91 9.61
C GLY A 63 3.10 -17.13 10.50
N GLU A 64 2.18 -17.08 11.47
CA GLU A 64 1.87 -18.20 12.37
C GLU A 64 1.44 -19.46 11.61
N ARG A 65 0.54 -19.31 10.63
CA ARG A 65 0.07 -20.43 9.79
C ARG A 65 1.19 -21.06 8.96
N ARG A 66 2.22 -20.28 8.60
CA ARG A 66 3.36 -20.74 7.78
C ARG A 66 4.59 -21.12 8.60
N GLY A 67 4.59 -20.86 9.91
CA GLY A 67 5.78 -21.00 10.76
C GLY A 67 6.92 -20.08 10.35
N GLN A 68 6.62 -18.88 9.85
CA GLN A 68 7.59 -17.91 9.32
C GLN A 68 7.29 -16.50 9.83
N ASP A 69 8.31 -15.66 9.97
CA ASP A 69 8.12 -14.24 10.32
C ASP A 69 7.77 -13.40 9.07
N VAL A 70 6.53 -13.55 8.60
CA VAL A 70 6.03 -12.83 7.42
C VAL A 70 5.93 -11.33 7.68
N LEU A 71 5.46 -10.94 8.88
CA LEU A 71 5.34 -9.53 9.24
C LEU A 71 6.72 -8.86 9.25
N GLY A 72 7.68 -9.38 9.99
CA GLY A 72 9.02 -8.80 10.07
C GLY A 72 9.71 -8.75 8.71
N THR A 73 9.52 -9.79 7.89
CA THR A 73 10.04 -9.81 6.52
C THR A 73 9.47 -8.67 5.66
N ILE A 74 8.15 -8.44 5.67
CA ILE A 74 7.51 -7.37 4.89
C ILE A 74 7.93 -6.00 5.41
N VAL A 75 7.95 -5.82 6.73
CA VAL A 75 8.36 -4.56 7.36
C VAL A 75 9.81 -4.23 7.02
N GLN A 76 10.72 -5.19 7.10
CA GLN A 76 12.12 -4.99 6.74
C GLN A 76 12.27 -4.60 5.26
N MET A 77 11.59 -5.30 4.34
CA MET A 77 11.60 -4.94 2.92
C MET A 77 11.07 -3.53 2.67
N TYR A 78 10.02 -3.11 3.38
CA TYR A 78 9.50 -1.75 3.30
C TYR A 78 10.56 -0.73 3.75
N LEU A 79 11.16 -0.92 4.91
CA LEU A 79 12.17 -0.02 5.48
C LEU A 79 13.43 0.08 4.61
N ASP A 80 13.81 -1.00 3.92
CA ASP A 80 14.99 -1.03 3.05
C ASP A 80 14.73 -0.33 1.70
N ARG A 81 13.53 -0.54 1.12
CA ARG A 81 13.23 -0.09 -0.25
C ARG A 81 12.72 1.34 -0.33
N THR A 82 11.90 1.75 0.63
CA THR A 82 11.18 3.02 0.54
C THR A 82 12.04 4.29 0.65
N PRO A 83 13.19 4.33 1.35
CA PRO A 83 14.02 5.55 1.40
C PRO A 83 14.50 5.99 0.02
N ALA A 84 14.92 5.05 -0.82
CA ALA A 84 15.32 5.33 -2.19
C ALA A 84 14.14 5.80 -3.06
N LEU A 85 12.96 5.18 -2.91
CA LEU A 85 11.75 5.56 -3.64
C LEU A 85 11.30 6.99 -3.28
N VAL A 86 11.26 7.33 -2.00
CA VAL A 86 10.89 8.67 -1.52
C VAL A 86 11.86 9.72 -2.05
N ALA A 87 13.17 9.44 -2.04
CA ALA A 87 14.17 10.34 -2.62
C ALA A 87 13.94 10.56 -4.12
N THR A 88 13.67 9.49 -4.89
CA THR A 88 13.39 9.61 -6.33
C THR A 88 12.07 10.34 -6.63
N LEU A 89 11.06 10.17 -5.77
CA LEU A 89 9.79 10.88 -5.88
C LEU A 89 9.97 12.38 -5.59
N GLN A 90 10.74 12.72 -4.56
CA GLN A 90 11.09 14.10 -4.22
C GLN A 90 11.84 14.79 -5.37
N ASP A 91 12.80 14.09 -5.99
CA ASP A 91 13.50 14.54 -7.18
C ASP A 91 12.56 14.81 -8.37
N ALA A 92 11.61 13.91 -8.61
CA ALA A 92 10.62 14.06 -9.69
C ALA A 92 9.71 15.27 -9.44
N VAL A 93 9.28 15.48 -8.20
CA VAL A 93 8.53 16.67 -7.77
C VAL A 93 9.34 17.95 -7.99
N ALA A 94 10.60 17.97 -7.57
CA ALA A 94 11.48 19.14 -7.72
C ALA A 94 11.75 19.49 -9.19
N ARG A 95 11.81 18.49 -10.07
CA ARG A 95 11.99 18.67 -11.52
C ARG A 95 10.68 18.94 -12.26
N GLN A 96 9.54 18.91 -11.57
CA GLN A 96 8.21 18.96 -12.18
C GLN A 96 8.04 17.90 -13.28
N ASP A 97 8.63 16.72 -13.08
CA ASP A 97 8.52 15.59 -13.99
C ASP A 97 7.23 14.83 -13.71
N ALA A 98 6.14 15.21 -14.39
CA ALA A 98 4.82 14.64 -14.16
C ALA A 98 4.78 13.11 -14.31
N GLU A 99 5.52 12.55 -15.27
CA GLU A 99 5.56 11.11 -15.50
C GLU A 99 6.41 10.41 -14.43
N GLY A 100 7.54 11.01 -14.05
CA GLY A 100 8.33 10.55 -12.91
C GLY A 100 7.51 10.55 -11.61
N ILE A 101 6.76 11.61 -11.34
CA ILE A 101 5.86 11.71 -10.18
C ILE A 101 4.85 10.58 -10.21
N ARG A 102 4.15 10.38 -11.33
CA ARG A 102 3.14 9.32 -11.47
C ARG A 102 3.71 7.94 -11.19
N GLN A 103 4.83 7.59 -11.82
CA GLN A 103 5.45 6.26 -11.68
C GLN A 103 5.98 6.00 -10.26
N GLN A 104 6.66 7.00 -9.67
CA GLN A 104 7.22 6.85 -8.33
C GLN A 104 6.13 6.86 -7.25
N ALA A 105 5.11 7.71 -7.39
CA ALA A 105 3.96 7.73 -6.48
C ALA A 105 3.19 6.40 -6.54
N HIS A 106 2.95 5.86 -7.74
CA HIS A 106 2.34 4.53 -7.92
C HIS A 106 3.12 3.44 -7.18
N THR A 107 4.43 3.39 -7.39
CA THR A 107 5.30 2.38 -6.78
C THR A 107 5.31 2.54 -5.26
N PHE A 108 5.43 3.77 -4.75
CA PHE A 108 5.46 4.03 -3.32
C PHE A 108 4.12 3.70 -2.65
N LYS A 109 2.99 4.06 -3.29
CA LYS A 109 1.63 3.71 -2.86
C LYS A 109 1.47 2.22 -2.59
N SER A 110 1.90 1.36 -3.52
CA SER A 110 1.82 -0.10 -3.33
C SER A 110 2.65 -0.58 -2.13
N ASN A 111 3.83 0.00 -1.90
CA ASN A 111 4.65 -0.34 -0.73
C ASN A 111 3.96 0.07 0.57
N CYS A 112 3.35 1.26 0.61
CA CYS A 112 2.57 1.73 1.78
C CYS A 112 1.38 0.81 2.07
N GLY A 113 0.71 0.31 1.03
CA GLY A 113 -0.40 -0.64 1.16
C GLY A 113 0.02 -1.95 1.84
N HIS A 114 1.22 -2.47 1.57
CA HIS A 114 1.68 -3.73 2.17
C HIS A 114 1.82 -3.68 3.69
N VAL A 115 2.04 -2.50 4.26
CA VAL A 115 2.22 -2.31 5.72
C VAL A 115 1.01 -1.68 6.40
N GLY A 116 -0.06 -1.41 5.65
CA GLY A 116 -1.26 -0.81 6.22
C GLY A 116 -1.19 0.71 6.39
N ALA A 117 -0.24 1.40 5.74
CA ALA A 117 -0.06 2.85 5.84
C ALA A 117 -1.09 3.60 4.98
N MET A 118 -2.36 3.56 5.36
CA MET A 118 -3.49 4.01 4.53
C MET A 118 -3.46 5.51 4.23
N ALA A 119 -3.09 6.35 5.20
CA ALA A 119 -2.94 7.79 4.95
C ALA A 119 -1.89 8.08 3.86
N LEU A 120 -0.77 7.35 3.84
CA LEU A 120 0.22 7.47 2.77
C LEU A 120 -0.29 6.94 1.43
N VAL A 121 -1.11 5.89 1.43
CA VAL A 121 -1.73 5.38 0.21
C VAL A 121 -2.60 6.47 -0.43
N GLU A 122 -3.42 7.16 0.35
CA GLU A 122 -4.27 8.26 -0.12
C GLU A 122 -3.45 9.45 -0.65
N LEU A 123 -2.43 9.87 0.08
CA LEU A 123 -1.55 10.96 -0.33
C LEU A 123 -0.78 10.63 -1.62
N CYS A 124 -0.29 9.40 -1.75
CA CYS A 124 0.38 8.94 -2.96
C CYS A 124 -0.58 8.81 -4.13
N GLN A 125 -1.84 8.42 -3.90
CA GLN A 125 -2.87 8.39 -4.94
C GLN A 125 -3.13 9.81 -5.49
N GLU A 126 -3.32 10.79 -4.62
CA GLU A 126 -3.48 12.19 -5.04
C GLU A 126 -2.28 12.69 -5.84
N LEU A 127 -1.06 12.34 -5.42
CA LEU A 127 0.16 12.73 -6.12
C LEU A 127 0.29 12.02 -7.48
N GLU A 128 -0.09 10.75 -7.56
CA GLU A 128 -0.15 9.96 -8.80
C GLU A 128 -1.15 10.56 -9.79
N ASP A 129 -2.35 10.93 -9.32
CA ASP A 129 -3.41 11.52 -10.13
C ASP A 129 -3.00 12.89 -10.69
N ARG A 130 -2.32 13.72 -9.88
CA ARG A 130 -1.70 14.97 -10.33
C ARG A 130 -0.65 14.75 -11.42
N GLY A 131 0.22 13.76 -11.24
CA GLY A 131 1.19 13.34 -12.24
C GLY A 131 0.51 12.90 -13.55
N ALA A 132 -0.53 12.08 -13.46
CA ALA A 132 -1.31 11.62 -14.62
C ALA A 132 -2.02 12.77 -15.36
N ALA A 133 -2.50 13.78 -14.63
CA ALA A 133 -3.13 14.97 -15.19
C ALA A 133 -2.13 16.04 -15.69
N GLN A 134 -0.81 15.78 -15.61
CA GLN A 134 0.26 16.76 -15.87
C GLN A 134 0.15 18.03 -15.02
N LEU A 135 -0.44 17.93 -13.83
CA LEU A 135 -0.60 19.02 -12.88
C LEU A 135 0.53 18.99 -11.87
N THR A 136 1.63 19.68 -12.17
CA THR A 136 2.80 19.76 -11.29
C THR A 136 2.75 20.94 -10.32
N THR A 137 1.68 21.72 -10.35
CA THR A 137 1.44 22.80 -9.39
C THR A 137 1.11 22.23 -8.02
N ASP A 138 1.67 22.82 -6.97
CA ASP A 138 1.46 22.45 -5.56
C ASP A 138 1.82 21.01 -5.16
N THR A 139 2.49 20.25 -6.03
CA THR A 139 2.99 18.89 -5.71
C THR A 139 4.07 18.92 -4.63
N ALA A 140 4.81 20.04 -4.48
CA ALA A 140 5.80 20.24 -3.43
C ALA A 140 5.19 20.33 -2.02
N GLU A 141 4.01 20.93 -1.87
CA GLU A 141 3.29 20.93 -0.59
C GLU A 141 2.86 19.51 -0.22
N LEU A 142 2.25 18.81 -1.18
CA LEU A 142 1.80 17.44 -0.99
C LEU A 142 2.98 16.50 -0.66
N MET A 143 4.13 16.71 -1.31
CA MET A 143 5.35 15.95 -1.02
C MET A 143 5.83 16.16 0.43
N ARG A 144 5.75 17.38 0.98
CA ARG A 144 6.11 17.62 2.40
C ARG A 144 5.16 16.90 3.38
N VAL A 145 3.87 16.84 3.05
CA VAL A 145 2.90 16.06 3.83
C VAL A 145 3.27 14.58 3.78
N ILE A 146 3.57 14.05 2.60
CA ILE A 146 4.03 12.66 2.41
C ILE A 146 5.29 12.36 3.22
N GLU A 147 6.29 13.24 3.22
CA GLU A 147 7.52 13.07 4.00
C GLU A 147 7.25 12.99 5.51
N THR A 148 6.33 13.83 6.00
CA THR A 148 5.95 13.85 7.42
C THR A 148 5.25 12.56 7.83
N GLU A 149 4.25 12.13 7.05
CA GLU A 149 3.53 10.88 7.31
C GLU A 149 4.43 9.65 7.14
N TYR A 150 5.36 9.70 6.18
CA TYR A 150 6.35 8.64 5.99
C TYR A 150 7.26 8.47 7.20
N ALA A 151 7.77 9.58 7.78
CA ALA A 151 8.57 9.52 8.99
C ALA A 151 7.78 8.89 10.16
N SER A 152 6.51 9.28 10.33
CA SER A 152 5.60 8.70 11.33
C SER A 152 5.42 7.19 11.17
N VAL A 153 5.18 6.74 9.93
CA VAL A 153 5.08 5.31 9.58
C VAL A 153 6.38 4.55 9.85
N GLN A 154 7.53 5.11 9.46
CA GLN A 154 8.83 4.49 9.71
C GLN A 154 9.08 4.27 11.20
N ASP A 155 8.75 5.26 12.04
CA ASP A 155 8.98 5.17 13.47
C ASP A 155 8.04 4.15 14.12
N ALA A 156 6.76 4.11 13.72
CA ALA A 156 5.81 3.09 14.17
C ALA A 156 6.27 1.66 13.79
N LEU A 157 6.79 1.47 12.58
CA LEU A 157 7.30 0.17 12.12
C LEU A 157 8.56 -0.27 12.88
N LYS A 158 9.48 0.66 13.18
CA LYS A 158 10.68 0.36 13.98
C LYS A 158 10.32 -0.05 15.41
N VAL A 159 9.37 0.65 16.04
CA VAL A 159 8.88 0.28 17.38
C VAL A 159 8.28 -1.13 17.36
N LEU A 160 7.42 -1.42 16.38
CA LEU A 160 6.83 -2.74 16.20
C LEU A 160 7.88 -3.86 16.03
N MET A 161 8.99 -3.60 15.32
CA MET A 161 10.08 -4.56 15.16
C MET A 161 10.89 -4.81 16.44
N GLN A 162 11.02 -3.79 17.30
CA GLN A 162 11.68 -3.91 18.60
C GLN A 162 10.84 -4.71 19.60
N GLU A 163 9.53 -4.50 19.60
CA GLU A 163 8.57 -5.25 20.43
C GLU A 163 8.54 -6.74 20.07
N ALA A 164 8.61 -7.08 18.78
CA ALA A 164 8.64 -8.47 18.33
C ALA A 164 9.95 -9.22 18.69
N SER A 165 11.01 -8.49 19.04
CA SER A 165 12.32 -9.05 19.41
C SER A 165 12.52 -9.19 20.93
N SER A 166 11.54 -8.76 21.74
CA SER A 166 11.56 -8.79 23.21
C SER A 166 10.69 -9.90 23.77
#